data_AF-A0A517T1V3-F1
#
_entry.id   AF-A0A517T1V3-F1
#
_cell.length_a   1.000
_cell.length_b   1.000
_cell.length_c   1.000
_cell.angle_alpha   90.00
_cell.angle_beta   90.00
_cell.angle_gamma   90.00
#
_symmetry.space_group_name_H-M   'P 1'
#
loop_
_entity.id
_entity.type
_entity.pdbx_description
1 polymer ?
#
loop_
_entity_poly.entity_id
_entity_poly.type
_entity_poly.pdbx_seq_one_letter_code
_entity_poly.pdbx_strand_id
1 'polypeptide(L)'
;MNTCLFTSETLTAATKVEHTILDSLGGRVTSQTVTSSEFNEQSARRVDLAAKQVYWPVLMNLSHVVPSRVRAAGLNVETPNHKYPCRINRMGQLEICGTFVEKDETGKVKAVYGQDVESVERLSEQIGLPLKTIRACEPEREDVTFAAVPSVNPFLEVCMLKSILLTFDHLLASDPERFTRSHNLQGCRDLVRDYVLDNASEKVGRMDLAEYSLGLQYEPEYRGRYEQILAKAGLESRPFAHQLIVSSNPDTSTLDAVFVAFGEDPHAFRLSKSWHGPPQTFVMTNGILKNEAASEVVELQESWTLGKPNNRKSFITFWGKENEPDMEPIANEIAEHRFAIVLKAIEYEQIHSDEAVIGQIARTTMESWNTARSISSAVFDRMLVLFDADNRDDARRDRLVELIGDELDKAGADILGSESDTPKMGWDHWLKVHRDCFKTLMREFGAPGRLYVQRAEIRRGDPIYLGDGISEQTTLSRE
;
A
#
# COMPACT_ATOMS: atom_id res chain seq x y z
N MET A 1 -25.22 4.60 26.55
CA MET A 1 -25.31 3.70 25.38
C MET A 1 -24.37 4.23 24.32
N ASN A 2 -23.59 3.36 23.68
CA ASN A 2 -22.68 3.77 22.62
C ASN A 2 -23.47 3.99 21.32
N THR A 3 -23.08 5.00 20.56
CA THR A 3 -23.68 5.29 19.26
C THR A 3 -22.60 5.36 18.19
N CYS A 4 -22.93 4.94 16.98
CA CYS A 4 -22.10 5.10 15.79
C CYS A 4 -21.74 6.57 15.62
N LEU A 5 -20.46 6.85 15.43
CA LEU A 5 -19.95 8.22 15.30
C LEU A 5 -20.58 8.97 14.12
N PHE A 6 -20.85 8.27 13.02
CA PHE A 6 -21.30 8.89 11.76
C PHE A 6 -22.81 8.87 11.58
N THR A 7 -23.49 7.79 11.97
CA THR A 7 -24.94 7.62 11.75
C THR A 7 -25.78 7.86 13.00
N SER A 8 -25.15 8.00 14.17
CA SER A 8 -25.82 8.05 15.49
C SER A 8 -26.65 6.80 15.84
N GLU A 9 -26.55 5.73 15.04
CA GLU A 9 -27.19 4.44 15.31
C GLU A 9 -26.73 3.87 16.65
N THR A 10 -27.63 3.24 17.41
CA THR A 10 -27.28 2.62 18.69
C THR A 10 -26.44 1.37 18.47
N LEU A 11 -25.29 1.28 19.13
CA LEU A 11 -24.40 0.13 19.05
C LEU A 11 -24.69 -0.85 20.19
N THR A 12 -24.66 -2.13 19.86
CA THR A 12 -25.03 -3.21 20.77
C THR A 12 -23.93 -4.26 20.84
N ALA A 13 -24.08 -5.26 21.71
CA ALA A 13 -23.16 -6.39 21.78
C ALA A 13 -23.14 -7.25 20.49
N ALA A 14 -24.11 -7.08 19.59
CA ALA A 14 -24.14 -7.75 18.29
C ALA A 14 -23.38 -6.98 17.19
N THR A 15 -22.97 -5.73 17.45
CA THR A 15 -22.15 -4.96 16.52
C THR A 15 -20.78 -5.63 16.35
N LYS A 16 -20.34 -5.82 15.11
CA LYS A 16 -19.03 -6.42 14.79
C LYS A 16 -17.88 -5.58 15.39
N VAL A 17 -16.84 -6.26 15.87
CA VAL A 17 -15.56 -5.64 16.24
C VAL A 17 -14.80 -5.30 14.97
N GLU A 18 -14.44 -4.04 14.82
CA GLU A 18 -13.97 -3.49 13.54
C GLU A 18 -12.72 -2.64 13.76
N HIS A 19 -11.82 -2.61 12.78
CA HIS A 19 -10.60 -1.83 12.93
C HIS A 19 -10.86 -0.34 12.67
N THR A 20 -10.32 0.54 13.52
CA THR A 20 -10.49 1.99 13.36
C THR A 20 -9.56 2.58 12.30
N ILE A 21 -8.42 1.93 12.06
CA ILE A 21 -7.59 2.03 10.85
C ILE A 21 -7.73 0.68 10.16
N LEU A 22 -7.93 0.63 8.85
CA LEU A 22 -8.12 -0.61 8.09
C LEU A 22 -7.15 -1.73 8.49
N ASP A 23 -7.66 -2.96 8.66
CA ASP A 23 -6.84 -4.16 8.85
C ASP A 23 -5.88 -4.36 7.68
N SER A 24 -6.35 -4.09 6.45
CA SER A 24 -5.54 -4.17 5.24
C SER A 24 -4.43 -3.13 5.17
N LEU A 25 -4.36 -2.16 6.09
CA LEU A 25 -3.23 -1.24 6.25
C LEU A 25 -2.39 -1.57 7.49
N GLY A 26 -2.71 -2.64 8.23
CA GLY A 26 -2.02 -2.98 9.47
C GLY A 26 -2.59 -2.26 10.70
N GLY A 27 -3.82 -1.78 10.64
CA GLY A 27 -4.50 -1.20 11.81
C GLY A 27 -4.61 -2.20 12.97
N ARG A 28 -4.32 -1.75 14.18
CA ARG A 28 -4.33 -2.56 15.42
C ARG A 28 -5.37 -2.13 16.43
N VAL A 29 -5.84 -0.89 16.34
CA VAL A 29 -6.95 -0.42 17.16
C VAL A 29 -8.25 -1.00 16.61
N THR A 30 -8.97 -1.75 17.44
CA THR A 30 -10.24 -2.37 17.11
C THR A 30 -11.31 -1.90 18.07
N SER A 31 -12.54 -1.78 17.59
CA SER A 31 -13.63 -1.23 18.37
C SER A 31 -14.97 -1.79 17.91
N GLN A 32 -15.84 -2.06 18.88
CA GLN A 32 -17.27 -2.37 18.68
C GLN A 32 -18.17 -1.19 19.07
N THR A 33 -17.58 -0.05 19.45
CA THR A 33 -18.29 1.02 20.17
C THR A 33 -18.30 2.36 19.45
N VAL A 34 -17.74 2.44 18.24
CA VAL A 34 -17.58 3.71 17.50
C VAL A 34 -18.21 3.72 16.11
N THR A 35 -18.50 2.55 15.53
CA THR A 35 -19.05 2.42 14.17
C THR A 35 -20.05 1.26 14.10
N SER A 36 -21.01 1.32 13.17
CA SER A 36 -21.97 0.23 12.95
C SER A 36 -21.52 -0.72 11.84
N SER A 37 -22.02 -1.96 11.87
CA SER A 37 -21.64 -2.98 10.89
C SER A 37 -22.05 -2.61 9.46
N GLU A 38 -23.22 -2.00 9.28
CA GLU A 38 -23.68 -1.52 7.97
C GLU A 38 -22.75 -0.44 7.41
N PHE A 39 -22.38 0.54 8.25
CA PHE A 39 -21.47 1.60 7.84
C PHE A 39 -20.12 1.04 7.37
N ASN A 40 -19.57 0.07 8.10
CA ASN A 40 -18.29 -0.55 7.75
C ASN A 40 -18.37 -1.38 6.48
N GLU A 41 -19.46 -2.13 6.27
CA GLU A 41 -19.66 -2.90 5.05
C GLU A 41 -19.72 -1.99 3.81
N GLN A 42 -20.35 -0.82 3.92
CA GLN A 42 -20.34 0.17 2.84
C GLN A 42 -18.96 0.82 2.67
N SER A 43 -18.28 1.13 3.77
CA SER A 43 -16.95 1.72 3.74
C SER A 43 -15.92 0.79 3.07
N ALA A 44 -16.00 -0.51 3.36
CA ALA A 44 -15.15 -1.55 2.80
C ALA A 44 -15.19 -1.62 1.26
N ARG A 45 -16.35 -1.35 0.65
CA ARG A 45 -16.56 -1.48 -0.79
C ARG A 45 -15.87 -0.40 -1.63
N ARG A 46 -15.73 0.81 -1.09
CA ARG A 46 -15.27 1.99 -1.87
C ARG A 46 -14.15 2.75 -1.17
N VAL A 47 -14.44 3.29 0.01
CA VAL A 47 -13.53 4.18 0.76
C VAL A 47 -12.26 3.42 1.14
N ASP A 48 -12.42 2.24 1.71
CA ASP A 48 -11.30 1.45 2.20
C ASP A 48 -10.51 0.78 1.06
N LEU A 49 -11.21 0.40 0.00
CA LEU A 49 -10.58 -0.16 -1.20
C LEU A 49 -9.61 0.84 -1.84
N ALA A 50 -9.94 2.13 -1.87
CA ALA A 50 -9.07 3.17 -2.42
C ALA A 50 -7.74 3.27 -1.64
N ALA A 51 -7.80 3.26 -0.31
CA ALA A 51 -6.60 3.29 0.51
C ALA A 51 -5.77 2.01 0.38
N LYS A 52 -6.44 0.86 0.32
CA LYS A 52 -5.79 -0.42 0.06
C LYS A 52 -5.04 -0.39 -1.27
N GLN A 53 -5.67 0.03 -2.36
CA GLN A 53 -5.03 0.06 -3.69
C GLN A 53 -3.76 0.91 -3.71
N VAL A 54 -3.78 2.07 -3.05
CA VAL A 54 -2.64 2.99 -3.01
C VAL A 54 -1.45 2.43 -2.23
N TYR A 55 -1.69 1.83 -1.07
CA TYR A 55 -0.61 1.38 -0.17
C TYR A 55 -0.33 -0.13 -0.22
N TRP A 56 -1.08 -0.89 -1.00
CA TRP A 56 -0.86 -2.30 -1.20
C TRP A 56 0.59 -2.64 -1.59
N PRO A 57 1.26 -1.89 -2.49
CA PRO A 57 2.66 -2.18 -2.84
C PRO A 57 3.61 -2.11 -1.63
N VAL A 58 3.38 -1.18 -0.69
CA VAL A 58 4.19 -1.07 0.54
C VAL A 58 4.03 -2.35 1.38
N LEU A 59 2.78 -2.77 1.60
CA LEU A 59 2.47 -3.93 2.45
C LEU A 59 2.94 -5.26 1.84
N MET A 60 2.93 -5.36 0.51
CA MET A 60 3.46 -6.53 -0.18
C MET A 60 4.95 -6.73 0.07
N ASN A 61 5.72 -5.64 -0.02
CA ASN A 61 7.14 -5.67 0.27
C ASN A 61 7.43 -5.82 1.77
N LEU A 62 6.47 -5.49 2.64
CA LEU A 62 6.56 -5.76 4.08
C LEU A 62 5.96 -7.12 4.48
N SER A 63 5.51 -7.96 3.55
CA SER A 63 4.64 -9.12 3.86
C SER A 63 5.22 -10.06 4.93
N HIS A 64 6.53 -10.34 4.91
CA HIS A 64 7.19 -11.21 5.88
C HIS A 64 7.41 -10.56 7.26
N VAL A 65 7.37 -9.24 7.32
CA VAL A 65 7.55 -8.46 8.55
C VAL A 65 6.25 -7.91 9.10
N VAL A 66 5.10 -8.09 8.43
CA VAL A 66 3.76 -7.80 8.96
C VAL A 66 3.02 -9.06 9.43
N PRO A 67 1.99 -8.94 10.29
CA PRO A 67 1.15 -10.06 10.70
C PRO A 67 0.49 -10.79 9.52
N SER A 68 0.24 -12.11 9.65
CA SER A 68 -0.45 -12.94 8.63
C SER A 68 -1.81 -12.41 8.21
N ARG A 69 -2.58 -11.81 9.12
CA ARG A 69 -3.89 -11.22 8.80
C ARG A 69 -3.80 -10.16 7.69
N VAL A 70 -2.75 -9.33 7.72
CA VAL A 70 -2.50 -8.27 6.73
C VAL A 70 -2.09 -8.87 5.38
N ARG A 71 -1.42 -10.03 5.38
CA ARG A 71 -0.92 -10.72 4.17
C ARG A 71 -2.01 -11.35 3.30
N ALA A 72 -3.20 -11.66 3.83
CA ALA A 72 -4.22 -12.44 3.13
C ALA A 72 -4.94 -11.67 2.00
N ALA A 73 -4.66 -10.37 1.84
CA ALA A 73 -5.50 -9.46 1.05
C ALA A 73 -4.95 -9.17 -0.37
N GLY A 74 -4.41 -10.16 -1.07
CA GLY A 74 -3.88 -10.09 -2.45
C GLY A 74 -4.57 -9.07 -3.38
N LEU A 75 -3.81 -8.35 -4.22
CA LEU A 75 -4.38 -7.50 -5.27
C LEU A 75 -4.27 -8.20 -6.63
N ASN A 76 -5.43 -8.43 -7.26
CA ASN A 76 -5.47 -8.85 -8.65
C ASN A 76 -5.05 -7.65 -9.52
N VAL A 77 -4.19 -7.89 -10.52
CA VAL A 77 -3.75 -6.87 -11.46
C VAL A 77 -4.27 -7.21 -12.86
N GLU A 78 -4.80 -6.19 -13.55
CA GLU A 78 -5.09 -6.28 -14.96
C GLU A 78 -3.81 -6.01 -15.76
N THR A 79 -3.60 -6.81 -16.79
CA THR A 79 -2.39 -6.76 -17.64
C THR A 79 -2.87 -6.65 -19.10
N PRO A 80 -2.67 -5.51 -19.78
CA PRO A 80 -3.30 -5.21 -21.07
C PRO A 80 -3.06 -6.26 -22.15
N ASN A 81 -1.88 -6.90 -22.11
CA ASN A 81 -1.46 -7.86 -23.11
C ASN A 81 -1.57 -9.33 -22.67
N HIS A 82 -1.94 -9.58 -21.40
CA HIS A 82 -2.12 -10.94 -20.92
C HIS A 82 -3.62 -11.28 -20.92
N LYS A 83 -3.97 -12.42 -21.52
CA LYS A 83 -5.36 -12.90 -21.61
C LYS A 83 -5.86 -13.57 -20.32
N TYR A 84 -5.08 -13.52 -19.25
CA TYR A 84 -5.34 -14.24 -18.01
C TYR A 84 -5.13 -13.35 -16.77
N PRO A 85 -5.96 -13.51 -15.72
CA PRO A 85 -5.74 -12.94 -14.41
C PRO A 85 -4.33 -13.17 -13.89
N CYS A 86 -3.67 -12.08 -13.54
CA CYS A 86 -2.37 -12.09 -12.88
C CYS A 86 -2.50 -11.46 -11.49
N ARG A 87 -1.64 -11.88 -10.56
CA ARG A 87 -1.37 -11.14 -9.32
C ARG A 87 0.12 -10.83 -9.25
N ILE A 88 0.47 -9.85 -8.45
CA ILE A 88 1.87 -9.60 -8.11
C ILE A 88 2.19 -10.43 -6.87
N ASN A 89 3.15 -11.32 -7.02
CA ASN A 89 3.59 -12.23 -5.97
C ASN A 89 4.42 -11.49 -4.90
N ARG A 90 4.80 -12.22 -3.86
CA ARG A 90 5.59 -11.69 -2.73
C ARG A 90 6.99 -11.20 -3.08
N MET A 91 7.45 -11.40 -4.31
CA MET A 91 8.75 -10.94 -4.82
C MET A 91 8.60 -9.75 -5.78
N GLY A 92 7.40 -9.18 -5.91
CA GLY A 92 7.13 -8.15 -6.91
C GLY A 92 7.09 -8.68 -8.34
N GLN A 93 7.10 -10.01 -8.53
CA GLN A 93 6.98 -10.63 -9.85
C GLN A 93 5.52 -10.85 -10.20
N LEU A 94 5.20 -10.77 -11.48
CA LEU A 94 3.89 -11.13 -11.97
C LEU A 94 3.75 -12.67 -11.93
N GLU A 95 2.69 -13.17 -11.33
CA GLU A 95 2.32 -14.58 -11.31
C GLU A 95 0.89 -14.76 -11.84
N ILE A 96 0.65 -15.88 -12.53
CA ILE A 96 -0.68 -16.23 -13.06
C ILE A 96 -1.58 -16.68 -11.91
N CYS A 97 -2.81 -16.19 -11.86
CA CYS A 97 -3.80 -16.56 -10.85
C CYS A 97 -4.68 -17.71 -11.31
N GLY A 98 -4.41 -18.93 -10.84
CA GLY A 98 -5.20 -20.10 -11.22
C GLY A 98 -4.71 -20.71 -12.53
N THR A 99 -5.61 -21.23 -13.35
CA THR A 99 -5.29 -22.02 -14.55
C THR A 99 -6.14 -21.60 -15.73
N PHE A 100 -5.53 -21.45 -16.90
CA PHE A 100 -6.14 -20.87 -18.09
C PHE A 100 -5.81 -21.67 -19.35
N VAL A 101 -6.79 -21.75 -20.25
CA VAL A 101 -6.65 -22.41 -21.55
C VAL A 101 -6.63 -21.33 -22.63
N GLU A 102 -5.50 -21.19 -23.33
CA GLU A 102 -5.43 -20.36 -24.53
C GLU A 102 -5.86 -21.19 -25.75
N LYS A 103 -6.78 -20.63 -26.52
CA LYS A 103 -7.24 -21.20 -27.79
C LYS A 103 -6.71 -20.38 -28.96
N ASP A 104 -6.42 -21.05 -30.06
CA ASP A 104 -6.11 -20.40 -31.33
C ASP A 104 -7.37 -19.80 -32.00
N GLU A 105 -7.19 -19.13 -33.13
CA GLU A 105 -8.27 -18.52 -33.92
C GLU A 105 -9.31 -19.54 -34.42
N THR A 106 -8.98 -20.83 -34.42
CA THR A 106 -9.89 -21.92 -34.80
C THR A 106 -10.65 -22.51 -33.60
N GLY A 107 -10.40 -21.99 -32.40
CA GLY A 107 -10.98 -22.48 -31.15
C GLY A 107 -10.33 -23.76 -30.60
N LYS A 108 -9.25 -24.24 -31.23
CA LYS A 108 -8.46 -25.36 -30.71
C LYS A 108 -7.53 -24.88 -29.62
N VAL A 109 -7.27 -25.73 -28.63
CA VAL A 109 -6.38 -25.36 -27.53
C VAL A 109 -4.94 -25.26 -28.04
N LYS A 110 -4.35 -24.09 -27.86
CA LYS A 110 -2.97 -23.76 -28.20
C LYS A 110 -2.03 -23.99 -27.02
N ALA A 111 -2.43 -23.59 -25.82
CA ALA A 111 -1.62 -23.72 -24.61
C ALA A 111 -2.47 -23.77 -23.33
N VAL A 112 -1.89 -24.29 -22.25
CA VAL A 112 -2.43 -24.22 -20.88
C VAL A 112 -1.41 -23.49 -20.03
N TYR A 113 -1.88 -22.47 -19.30
CA TYR A 113 -1.09 -21.69 -18.36
C TYR A 113 -1.63 -21.95 -16.95
N GLY A 114 -0.75 -21.92 -15.96
CA GLY A 114 -1.17 -22.12 -14.58
C GLY A 114 -0.16 -21.60 -13.58
N GLN A 115 -0.65 -21.35 -12.37
CA GLN A 115 0.15 -20.87 -11.23
C GLN A 115 1.24 -21.88 -10.80
N ASP A 116 1.04 -23.16 -11.06
CA ASP A 116 1.94 -24.26 -10.71
C ASP A 116 1.81 -25.40 -11.73
N VAL A 117 2.84 -26.25 -11.79
CA VAL A 117 2.93 -27.39 -12.72
C VAL A 117 1.76 -28.36 -12.52
N GLU A 118 1.42 -28.66 -11.27
CA GLU A 118 0.36 -29.62 -10.93
C GLU A 118 -1.02 -29.16 -11.46
N SER A 119 -1.30 -27.86 -11.40
CA SER A 119 -2.53 -27.27 -11.90
C SER A 119 -2.58 -27.33 -13.43
N VAL A 120 -1.46 -27.07 -14.11
CA VAL A 120 -1.35 -27.20 -15.57
C VAL A 120 -1.54 -28.66 -16.01
N GLU A 121 -0.94 -29.62 -15.31
CA GLU A 121 -1.09 -31.05 -15.55
C GLU A 121 -2.56 -31.48 -15.42
N ARG A 122 -3.17 -31.16 -14.28
CA ARG A 122 -4.56 -31.50 -13.98
C ARG A 122 -5.53 -30.96 -15.04
N LEU A 123 -5.34 -29.71 -15.47
CA LEU A 123 -6.19 -29.11 -16.49
C LEU A 123 -5.91 -29.68 -17.89
N SER A 124 -4.65 -29.97 -18.22
CA SER A 124 -4.27 -30.60 -19.50
C SER A 124 -4.88 -31.99 -19.66
N GLU A 125 -4.89 -32.79 -18.58
CA GLU A 125 -5.57 -34.09 -18.55
C GLU A 125 -7.08 -33.96 -18.75
N GLN A 126 -7.73 -33.00 -18.06
CA GLN A 126 -9.16 -32.76 -18.19
C GLN A 126 -9.59 -32.40 -19.62
N ILE A 127 -8.75 -31.68 -20.36
CA ILE A 127 -9.04 -31.24 -21.73
C ILE A 127 -8.44 -32.16 -22.81
N GLY A 128 -7.82 -33.29 -22.42
CA GLY A 128 -7.30 -34.30 -23.34
C GLY A 128 -6.07 -33.84 -24.13
N LEU A 129 -5.28 -32.93 -23.58
CA LEU A 129 -4.08 -32.39 -24.23
C LEU A 129 -2.84 -33.22 -23.85
N PRO A 130 -2.14 -33.82 -24.83
CA PRO A 130 -0.93 -34.57 -24.54
C PRO A 130 0.17 -33.62 -24.02
N LEU A 131 0.64 -33.86 -22.79
CA LEU A 131 1.74 -33.14 -22.16
C LEU A 131 3.04 -33.37 -22.94
N LYS A 132 3.36 -32.49 -23.88
CA LYS A 132 4.59 -32.59 -24.68
C LYS A 132 5.76 -31.82 -24.09
N THR A 133 5.51 -30.70 -23.41
CA THR A 133 6.54 -29.94 -22.67
C THR A 133 5.86 -28.96 -21.72
N ILE A 134 6.03 -29.13 -20.41
CA ILE A 134 5.69 -28.08 -19.45
C ILE A 134 6.93 -27.20 -19.32
N ARG A 135 6.77 -25.90 -19.55
CA ARG A 135 7.85 -24.92 -19.39
C ARG A 135 7.39 -23.87 -18.39
N ALA A 136 8.25 -23.57 -17.43
CA ALA A 136 8.10 -22.36 -16.64
C ALA A 136 8.39 -21.17 -17.58
N CYS A 137 7.38 -20.35 -17.83
CA CYS A 137 7.53 -19.11 -18.57
C CYS A 137 7.30 -17.97 -17.59
N GLU A 138 8.28 -17.09 -17.45
CA GLU A 138 7.99 -15.80 -16.81
C GLU A 138 7.01 -15.05 -17.73
N PRO A 139 5.94 -14.45 -17.18
CA PRO A 139 5.12 -13.54 -17.95
C PRO A 139 5.99 -12.40 -18.51
N GLU A 140 5.68 -11.93 -19.71
CA GLU A 140 6.43 -10.87 -20.37
C GLU A 140 6.39 -9.60 -19.51
N ARG A 141 7.57 -9.24 -18.96
CA ARG A 141 7.71 -8.18 -17.95
C ARG A 141 7.41 -6.77 -18.48
N GLU A 142 7.30 -6.61 -19.80
CA GLU A 142 7.14 -5.31 -20.47
C GLU A 142 5.74 -4.69 -20.25
N ASP A 143 4.77 -5.50 -19.78
CA ASP A 143 3.35 -5.11 -19.80
C ASP A 143 2.64 -5.13 -18.43
N VAL A 144 3.38 -5.19 -17.33
CA VAL A 144 2.77 -5.08 -16.00
C VAL A 144 2.42 -3.63 -15.72
N THR A 145 1.24 -3.24 -16.17
CA THR A 145 0.62 -2.00 -15.78
C THR A 145 0.03 -2.19 -14.40
N PHE A 146 0.62 -1.59 -13.38
CA PHE A 146 -0.11 -1.40 -12.13
C PHE A 146 -1.34 -0.58 -12.49
N ALA A 147 -2.54 -1.10 -12.26
CA ALA A 147 -3.79 -0.39 -12.54
C ALA A 147 -3.62 1.07 -12.09
N ALA A 148 -3.88 2.02 -12.99
CA ALA A 148 -3.58 3.44 -12.77
C ALA A 148 -3.99 3.85 -11.34
N VAL A 149 -3.01 3.98 -10.45
CA VAL A 149 -3.28 4.33 -9.06
C VAL A 149 -3.51 5.83 -9.06
N PRO A 150 -4.72 6.32 -8.76
CA PRO A 150 -4.96 7.75 -8.75
C PRO A 150 -4.01 8.41 -7.72
N SER A 151 -3.14 9.32 -8.19
CA SER A 151 -2.21 10.05 -7.32
C SER A 151 -2.95 10.72 -6.16
N VAL A 152 -4.17 11.22 -6.40
CA VAL A 152 -5.07 11.63 -5.33
C VAL A 152 -6.50 11.19 -5.61
N ASN A 153 -7.16 10.65 -4.59
CA ASN A 153 -8.52 10.11 -4.67
C ASN A 153 -9.32 10.63 -3.47
N PRO A 154 -10.53 11.21 -3.67
CA PRO A 154 -11.34 11.68 -2.54
C PRO A 154 -11.68 10.55 -1.57
N PHE A 155 -11.87 9.32 -2.06
CA PHE A 155 -12.09 8.15 -1.20
C PHE A 155 -10.90 7.82 -0.31
N LEU A 156 -9.66 8.03 -0.81
CA LEU A 156 -8.45 7.87 -0.01
C LEU A 156 -8.41 8.89 1.14
N GLU A 157 -8.68 10.17 0.85
CA GLU A 157 -8.70 11.23 1.85
C GLU A 157 -9.78 11.00 2.90
N VAL A 158 -10.99 10.62 2.47
CA VAL A 158 -12.10 10.25 3.37
C VAL A 158 -11.72 9.04 4.22
N CYS A 159 -10.98 8.07 3.67
CA CYS A 159 -10.50 6.91 4.42
C CYS A 159 -9.55 7.32 5.56
N MET A 160 -8.61 8.24 5.30
CA MET A 160 -7.69 8.77 6.31
C MET A 160 -8.42 9.58 7.38
N LEU A 161 -9.33 10.46 6.95
CA LEU A 161 -10.15 11.28 7.84
C LEU A 161 -11.05 10.41 8.73
N LYS A 162 -11.73 9.41 8.15
CA LYS A 162 -12.50 8.40 8.88
C LYS A 162 -11.62 7.71 9.93
N SER A 163 -10.42 7.29 9.53
CA SER A 163 -9.50 6.56 10.41
C SER A 163 -9.05 7.41 11.60
N ILE A 164 -8.78 8.70 11.40
CA ILE A 164 -8.50 9.66 12.48
C ILE A 164 -9.67 9.71 13.48
N LEU A 165 -10.88 9.99 12.97
CA LEU A 165 -12.06 10.20 13.80
C LEU A 165 -12.44 8.94 14.60
N LEU A 166 -12.43 7.78 13.96
CA LEU A 166 -12.75 6.50 14.63
C LEU A 166 -11.70 6.14 15.69
N THR A 167 -10.42 6.36 15.40
CA THR A 167 -9.34 5.97 16.30
C THR A 167 -9.36 6.82 17.56
N PHE A 168 -9.46 8.15 17.43
CA PHE A 168 -9.56 9.01 18.60
C PHE A 168 -10.90 8.86 19.35
N ASP A 169 -12.02 8.57 18.67
CA ASP A 169 -13.30 8.36 19.38
C ASP A 169 -13.24 7.11 20.27
N HIS A 170 -12.51 6.08 19.83
CA HIS A 170 -12.28 4.87 20.60
C HIS A 170 -11.29 5.12 21.75
N LEU A 171 -10.11 5.67 21.46
CA LEU A 171 -9.05 5.85 22.45
C LEU A 171 -9.42 6.87 23.54
N LEU A 172 -10.25 7.86 23.21
CA LEU A 172 -10.76 8.86 24.16
C LEU A 172 -12.13 8.48 24.74
N ALA A 173 -12.60 7.24 24.60
CA ALA A 173 -13.96 6.86 25.00
C ALA A 173 -14.28 7.11 26.49
N SER A 174 -13.26 7.14 27.37
CA SER A 174 -13.41 7.48 28.78
C SER A 174 -13.64 8.98 29.04
N ASP A 175 -13.28 9.83 28.08
CA ASP A 175 -13.52 11.27 28.13
C ASP A 175 -14.91 11.60 27.54
N PRO A 176 -15.88 12.08 28.36
CA PRO A 176 -17.19 12.49 27.88
C PRO A 176 -17.13 13.71 26.94
N GLU A 177 -16.09 14.55 27.06
CA GLU A 177 -15.89 15.78 26.29
C GLU A 177 -14.96 15.58 25.09
N ARG A 178 -14.67 14.32 24.72
CA ARG A 178 -13.78 14.00 23.60
C ARG A 178 -14.18 14.74 22.32
N PHE A 179 -13.18 15.33 21.66
CA PHE A 179 -13.40 16.26 20.55
C PHE A 179 -14.19 15.64 19.38
N THR A 180 -14.04 14.34 19.14
CA THR A 180 -14.65 13.60 18.03
C THR A 180 -16.18 13.70 18.02
N ARG A 181 -16.80 13.92 19.19
CA ARG A 181 -18.26 14.04 19.36
C ARG A 181 -18.75 15.47 19.53
N SER A 182 -17.85 16.45 19.49
CA SER A 182 -18.23 17.86 19.56
C SER A 182 -19.16 18.24 18.40
N HIS A 183 -20.12 19.12 18.66
CA HIS A 183 -21.01 19.68 17.65
C HIS A 183 -20.23 20.43 16.55
N ASN A 184 -19.07 21.01 16.89
CA ASN A 184 -18.19 21.72 15.95
C ASN A 184 -17.58 20.84 14.86
N LEU A 185 -17.66 19.50 15.00
CA LEU A 185 -17.21 18.52 14.02
C LEU A 185 -18.38 17.86 13.27
N GLN A 186 -19.62 18.31 13.47
CA GLN A 186 -20.80 17.70 12.84
C GLN A 186 -20.68 17.67 11.31
N GLY A 187 -20.31 18.79 10.68
CA GLY A 187 -20.10 18.84 9.22
C GLY A 187 -19.01 17.90 8.73
N CYS A 188 -17.93 17.72 9.49
CA CYS A 188 -16.86 16.77 9.17
C CYS A 188 -17.36 15.31 9.22
N ARG A 189 -18.22 14.98 10.20
CA ARG A 189 -18.82 13.64 10.31
C ARG A 189 -19.86 13.39 9.22
N ASP A 190 -20.68 14.39 8.91
CA ASP A 190 -21.67 14.32 7.83
C ASP A 190 -20.99 14.11 6.47
N LEU A 191 -19.89 14.80 6.19
CA LEU A 191 -19.08 14.58 4.98
C LEU A 191 -18.65 13.12 4.86
N VAL A 192 -18.02 12.56 5.90
CA VAL A 192 -17.54 11.17 5.90
C VAL A 192 -18.72 10.21 5.71
N ARG A 193 -19.85 10.47 6.39
CA ARG A 193 -21.07 9.69 6.24
C ARG A 193 -21.56 9.69 4.79
N ASP A 194 -21.64 10.85 4.18
CA ASP A 194 -22.27 11.01 2.87
C ASP A 194 -21.41 10.37 1.75
N TYR A 195 -20.08 10.34 1.91
CA TYR A 195 -19.19 9.57 1.03
C TYR A 195 -19.31 8.05 1.21
N VAL A 196 -19.47 7.57 2.45
CA VAL A 196 -19.56 6.13 2.73
C VAL A 196 -20.92 5.57 2.31
N LEU A 197 -22.00 6.29 2.58
CA LEU A 197 -23.36 5.85 2.30
C LEU A 197 -23.86 6.25 0.90
N ASP A 198 -22.99 6.83 0.06
CA ASP A 198 -23.33 7.28 -1.29
C ASP A 198 -24.50 8.28 -1.36
N ASN A 199 -24.69 9.04 -0.28
CA ASN A 199 -25.75 10.05 -0.19
C ASN A 199 -25.32 11.38 -0.81
N ALA A 200 -24.02 11.57 -1.06
CA ALA A 200 -23.53 12.74 -1.75
C ALA A 200 -23.72 12.60 -3.26
N SER A 201 -24.39 13.57 -3.90
CA SER A 201 -24.21 13.73 -5.34
C SER A 201 -22.72 13.97 -5.62
N GLU A 202 -22.15 13.31 -6.63
CA GLU A 202 -20.70 13.31 -6.88
C GLU A 202 -20.08 14.71 -6.94
N LYS A 203 -20.87 15.70 -7.37
CA LYS A 203 -20.45 17.11 -7.47
C LYS A 203 -20.46 17.85 -6.13
N VAL A 204 -21.44 17.61 -5.26
CA VAL A 204 -21.57 18.29 -3.96
C VAL A 204 -20.58 17.72 -2.95
N GLY A 205 -20.45 16.39 -2.87
CA GLY A 205 -19.48 15.76 -1.96
C GLY A 205 -18.03 16.15 -2.24
N ARG A 206 -17.65 16.38 -3.51
CA ARG A 206 -16.31 16.84 -3.90
C ARG A 206 -16.00 18.28 -3.47
N MET A 207 -17.00 19.16 -3.48
CA MET A 207 -16.83 20.54 -2.98
C MET A 207 -16.64 20.56 -1.48
N ASP A 208 -17.41 19.76 -0.75
CA ASP A 208 -17.36 19.77 0.70
C ASP A 208 -16.01 19.24 1.20
N LEU A 209 -15.48 18.16 0.61
CA LEU A 209 -14.16 17.61 0.99
C LEU A 209 -13.03 18.62 0.80
N ALA A 210 -13.12 19.49 -0.20
CA ALA A 210 -12.13 20.53 -0.47
C ALA A 210 -11.92 21.50 0.70
N GLU A 211 -12.97 21.73 1.49
CA GLU A 211 -12.94 22.60 2.67
C GLU A 211 -12.20 21.99 3.85
N TYR A 212 -12.25 20.66 3.96
CA TYR A 212 -11.61 19.91 5.04
C TYR A 212 -10.21 19.44 4.65
N SER A 213 -9.94 19.09 3.39
CA SER A 213 -8.61 18.65 2.96
C SER A 213 -7.64 19.84 2.85
N LEU A 214 -6.54 19.76 3.61
CA LEU A 214 -5.38 20.66 3.46
C LEU A 214 -4.38 20.11 2.42
N GLY A 215 -4.53 18.84 2.04
CA GLY A 215 -3.66 18.12 1.10
C GLY A 215 -2.43 17.50 1.74
N LEU A 216 -1.61 16.87 0.89
CA LEU A 216 -0.38 16.20 1.30
C LEU A 216 0.71 17.21 1.67
N GLN A 217 1.27 17.08 2.87
CA GLN A 217 2.23 18.03 3.46
C GLN A 217 3.67 17.53 3.32
N TYR A 218 4.21 17.52 2.10
CA TYR A 218 5.57 17.02 1.82
C TYR A 218 6.68 18.01 2.14
N GLU A 219 6.36 19.25 2.51
CA GLU A 219 7.38 20.24 2.84
C GLU A 219 8.20 19.78 4.07
N PRO A 220 9.55 19.87 4.04
CA PRO A 220 10.41 19.38 5.12
C PRO A 220 10.07 19.95 6.51
N GLU A 221 9.54 21.18 6.56
CA GLU A 221 9.10 21.84 7.79
C GLU A 221 7.99 21.09 8.52
N TYR A 222 7.07 20.43 7.81
CA TYR A 222 6.00 19.65 8.42
C TYR A 222 6.52 18.31 8.92
N ARG A 223 7.37 17.64 8.15
CA ARG A 223 8.02 16.38 8.58
C ARG A 223 8.77 16.57 9.90
N GLY A 224 9.65 17.57 9.97
CA GLY A 224 10.40 17.87 11.20
C GLY A 224 9.49 18.26 12.38
N ARG A 225 8.35 18.89 12.10
CA ARG A 225 7.34 19.21 13.12
C ARG A 225 6.64 17.96 13.66
N TYR A 226 6.23 17.03 12.80
CA TYR A 226 5.60 15.78 13.25
C TYR A 226 6.57 14.94 14.09
N GLU A 227 7.83 14.86 13.69
CA GLU A 227 8.90 14.22 14.45
C GLU A 227 9.09 14.88 15.83
N GLN A 228 9.07 16.21 15.89
CA GLN A 228 9.15 16.97 17.15
C GLN A 228 7.95 16.69 18.07
N ILE A 229 6.74 16.64 17.53
CA ILE A 229 5.51 16.35 18.29
C ILE A 229 5.60 14.94 18.88
N LEU A 230 6.00 13.94 18.09
CA LEU A 230 6.17 12.56 18.56
C LEU A 230 7.23 12.44 19.64
N ALA A 231 8.37 13.11 19.47
CA ALA A 231 9.43 13.13 20.46
C ALA A 231 8.96 13.76 21.78
N LYS A 232 8.20 14.86 21.74
CA LYS A 232 7.59 15.48 22.93
C LYS A 232 6.55 14.58 23.59
N ALA A 233 5.81 13.80 22.81
CA ALA A 233 4.88 12.80 23.33
C ALA A 233 5.58 11.57 23.94
N GLY A 234 6.92 11.49 23.89
CA GLY A 234 7.66 10.32 24.36
C GLY A 234 7.41 9.06 23.54
N LEU A 235 6.90 9.22 22.31
CA LEU A 235 6.60 8.11 21.42
C LEU A 235 7.84 7.78 20.59
N GLU A 236 8.32 6.54 20.70
CA GLU A 236 9.46 6.06 19.93
C GLU A 236 9.15 6.08 18.42
N SER A 237 10.15 6.46 17.64
CA SER A 237 10.09 6.33 16.18
C SER A 237 10.11 4.85 15.81
N ARG A 238 9.06 4.40 15.13
CA ARG A 238 8.90 3.03 14.66
C ARG A 238 8.83 3.00 13.13
N PRO A 239 9.57 2.12 12.45
CA PRO A 239 9.53 2.01 11.01
C PRO A 239 8.11 1.76 10.51
N PHE A 240 7.67 2.51 9.51
CA PHE A 240 6.37 2.37 8.86
C PHE A 240 5.13 2.49 9.77
N ALA A 241 5.27 2.97 11.02
CA ALA A 241 4.10 3.17 11.87
C ALA A 241 3.20 4.27 11.30
N HIS A 242 1.89 4.07 11.35
CA HIS A 242 0.95 5.16 11.10
C HIS A 242 0.97 6.12 12.28
N GLN A 243 0.94 7.42 11.99
CA GLN A 243 0.95 8.45 13.02
C GLN A 243 -0.30 9.30 12.85
N LEU A 244 -1.08 9.46 13.92
CA LEU A 244 -2.26 10.31 13.94
C LEU A 244 -2.01 11.44 14.92
N ILE A 245 -2.15 12.68 14.45
CA ILE A 245 -1.95 13.89 15.25
C ILE A 245 -3.17 14.78 15.05
N VAL A 246 -3.76 15.27 16.13
CA VAL A 246 -4.84 16.27 16.12
C VAL A 246 -4.41 17.42 17.01
N SER A 247 -4.50 18.65 16.53
CA SER A 247 -4.06 19.83 17.27
C SER A 247 -5.08 20.96 17.16
N SER A 248 -5.46 21.52 18.31
CA SER A 248 -6.26 22.73 18.38
C SER A 248 -5.35 23.96 18.36
N ASN A 249 -5.75 24.95 17.55
CA ASN A 249 -5.10 26.25 17.53
C ASN A 249 -6.12 27.35 17.92
N PRO A 250 -6.05 27.86 19.16
CA PRO A 250 -6.93 28.91 19.64
C PRO A 250 -6.82 30.22 18.85
N ASP A 251 -5.61 30.57 18.39
CA ASP A 251 -5.36 31.83 17.68
C ASP A 251 -6.09 31.88 16.34
N THR A 252 -6.20 30.74 15.67
CA THR A 252 -6.94 30.59 14.40
C THR A 252 -8.35 30.02 14.61
N SER A 253 -8.71 29.64 15.83
CA SER A 253 -9.94 28.90 16.16
C SER A 253 -10.13 27.65 15.28
N THR A 254 -9.04 26.92 15.02
CA THR A 254 -9.08 25.71 14.17
C THR A 254 -8.78 24.46 14.97
N LEU A 255 -9.33 23.34 14.49
CA LEU A 255 -8.89 22.00 14.88
C LEU A 255 -8.38 21.33 13.61
N ASP A 256 -7.08 21.09 13.55
CA ASP A 256 -6.44 20.44 12.40
C ASP A 256 -6.02 19.02 12.80
N ALA A 257 -5.89 18.14 11.81
CA ALA A 257 -5.47 16.76 11.98
C ALA A 257 -4.54 16.32 10.87
N VAL A 258 -3.67 15.36 11.13
CA VAL A 258 -2.87 14.68 10.10
C VAL A 258 -2.84 13.18 10.36
N PHE A 259 -2.99 12.41 9.27
CA PHE A 259 -2.68 10.99 9.22
C PHE A 259 -1.39 10.83 8.41
N VAL A 260 -0.31 10.43 9.04
CA VAL A 260 0.95 10.11 8.36
C VAL A 260 0.97 8.62 8.05
N ALA A 261 0.63 8.25 6.82
CA ALA A 261 0.61 6.86 6.42
C ALA A 261 2.05 6.33 6.29
N PHE A 262 2.31 5.19 6.93
CA PHE A 262 3.64 4.56 6.96
C PHE A 262 4.76 5.49 7.45
N GLY A 263 4.42 6.53 8.22
CA GLY A 263 5.36 7.56 8.69
C GLY A 263 5.92 8.48 7.58
N GLU A 264 5.39 8.39 6.36
CA GLU A 264 6.00 9.04 5.19
C GLU A 264 5.00 9.82 4.31
N ASP A 265 3.70 9.49 4.33
CA ASP A 265 2.67 10.14 3.48
C ASP A 265 1.64 10.91 4.33
N PRO A 266 1.86 12.22 4.62
CA PRO A 266 1.05 13.00 5.55
C PRO A 266 -0.19 13.63 4.91
N HIS A 267 -1.36 13.07 5.20
CA HIS A 267 -2.68 13.60 4.82
C HIS A 267 -3.20 14.55 5.88
N ALA A 268 -3.21 15.86 5.59
CA ALA A 268 -3.65 16.87 6.55
C ALA A 268 -5.08 17.35 6.27
N PHE A 269 -5.80 17.62 7.36
CA PHE A 269 -7.20 18.03 7.37
C PHE A 269 -7.44 19.16 8.35
N ARG A 270 -8.42 20.02 8.04
CA ARG A 270 -9.03 20.98 8.95
C ARG A 270 -10.39 20.45 9.38
N LEU A 271 -10.47 19.89 10.58
CA LEU A 271 -11.69 19.30 11.14
C LEU A 271 -12.73 20.35 11.53
N SER A 272 -12.29 21.54 11.95
CA SER A 272 -13.17 22.65 12.31
C SER A 272 -12.51 24.01 12.10
N LYS A 273 -13.30 25.01 11.73
CA LYS A 273 -12.92 26.44 11.58
C LYS A 273 -13.46 27.32 12.73
N SER A 274 -14.16 26.71 13.69
CA SER A 274 -14.82 27.37 14.82
C SER A 274 -14.55 26.62 16.13
N TRP A 275 -13.32 26.13 16.29
CA TRP A 275 -12.90 25.43 17.48
C TRP A 275 -12.46 26.42 18.57
N HIS A 276 -13.13 26.40 19.71
CA HIS A 276 -12.87 27.29 20.85
C HIS A 276 -12.27 26.57 22.07
N GLY A 277 -11.70 25.38 21.87
CA GLY A 277 -11.02 24.64 22.93
C GLY A 277 -9.65 25.25 23.31
N PRO A 278 -9.08 24.85 24.46
CA PRO A 278 -7.72 25.23 24.84
C PRO A 278 -6.67 24.70 23.84
N PRO A 279 -5.43 25.23 23.85
CA PRO A 279 -4.34 24.68 23.04
C PRO A 279 -4.00 23.27 23.53
N GLN A 280 -4.24 22.28 22.67
CA GLN A 280 -4.19 20.88 23.02
C GLN A 280 -3.85 20.07 21.77
N THR A 281 -2.98 19.07 21.93
CA THR A 281 -2.60 18.16 20.86
C THR A 281 -2.69 16.72 21.31
N PHE A 282 -3.41 15.91 20.55
CA PHE A 282 -3.50 14.47 20.74
C PHE A 282 -2.63 13.75 19.72
N VAL A 283 -1.89 12.75 20.20
CA VAL A 283 -0.93 11.99 19.39
C VAL A 283 -1.09 10.51 19.67
N MET A 284 -1.03 9.70 18.63
CA MET A 284 -0.89 8.24 18.76
C MET A 284 -0.08 7.68 17.60
N THR A 285 0.56 6.52 17.81
CA THR A 285 1.23 5.74 16.77
C THR A 285 0.66 4.32 16.66
N ASN A 286 0.42 3.84 15.44
CA ASN A 286 -0.03 2.47 15.17
C ASN A 286 1.11 1.74 14.44
N GLY A 287 1.86 0.93 15.18
CA GLY A 287 2.86 0.05 14.59
C GLY A 287 2.21 -1.02 13.70
N ILE A 288 2.84 -1.31 12.57
CA ILE A 288 2.30 -2.26 11.58
C ILE A 288 3.12 -3.54 11.50
N LEU A 289 4.39 -3.52 11.92
CA LEU A 289 5.27 -4.67 11.84
C LEU A 289 4.92 -5.70 12.93
N LYS A 290 5.39 -6.94 12.76
CA LYS A 290 5.22 -8.02 13.73
C LYS A 290 5.73 -7.55 15.10
N ASN A 291 5.00 -7.92 16.15
CA ASN A 291 5.30 -7.58 17.54
C ASN A 291 5.21 -6.09 17.91
N GLU A 292 4.89 -5.20 16.98
CA GLU A 292 4.54 -3.82 17.34
C GLU A 292 3.10 -3.73 17.84
N ALA A 293 2.80 -2.69 18.61
CA ALA A 293 1.46 -2.38 19.10
C ALA A 293 1.03 -0.97 18.65
N ALA A 294 -0.26 -0.69 18.75
CA ALA A 294 -0.72 0.69 18.80
C ALA A 294 -0.35 1.29 20.18
N SER A 295 0.04 2.55 20.20
CA SER A 295 0.20 3.30 21.45
C SER A 295 -1.17 3.66 22.02
N GLU A 296 -1.19 4.00 23.30
CA GLU A 296 -2.27 4.82 23.84
C GLU A 296 -2.22 6.24 23.24
N VAL A 297 -3.28 7.00 23.47
CA VAL A 297 -3.29 8.42 23.11
C VAL A 297 -2.49 9.22 24.14
N VAL A 298 -1.58 10.06 23.65
CA VAL A 298 -0.83 11.01 24.46
C VAL A 298 -1.38 12.40 24.21
N GLU A 299 -1.66 13.14 25.28
CA GLU A 299 -2.13 14.51 25.23
C GLU A 299 -1.00 15.48 25.61
N LEU A 300 -0.82 16.50 24.79
CA LEU A 300 0.13 17.59 24.99
C LEU A 300 -0.63 18.91 25.16
N GLN A 301 -0.27 19.72 26.16
CA GLN A 301 -0.85 21.05 26.41
C GLN A 301 -0.24 22.13 25.51
N GLU A 302 -0.18 21.87 24.21
CA GLU A 302 0.43 22.73 23.21
C GLU A 302 -0.37 22.72 21.90
N SER A 303 -0.25 23.79 21.12
CA SER A 303 -0.87 23.96 19.79
C SER A 303 0.20 23.87 18.70
N TRP A 304 -0.14 23.22 17.58
CA TRP A 304 0.74 23.04 16.43
C TRP A 304 -0.01 23.27 15.12
N THR A 305 0.60 23.98 14.19
CA THR A 305 0.12 24.04 12.81
C THR A 305 0.46 22.74 12.10
N LEU A 306 -0.54 21.89 11.84
CA LEU A 306 -0.32 20.57 11.23
C LEU A 306 -0.26 20.58 9.71
N GLY A 307 -0.67 21.66 9.05
CA GLY A 307 -0.64 21.76 7.59
C GLY A 307 -1.11 23.12 7.10
N LYS A 308 -0.93 23.38 5.81
CA LYS A 308 -1.56 24.51 5.10
C LYS A 308 -2.28 24.00 3.85
N PRO A 309 -3.37 24.67 3.42
CA PRO A 309 -4.01 24.33 2.15
C PRO A 309 -3.02 24.37 0.99
N ASN A 310 -2.96 23.30 0.21
CA ASN A 310 -2.15 23.21 -1.00
C ASN A 310 -2.90 22.47 -2.13
N ASN A 311 -2.23 22.27 -3.27
CA ASN A 311 -2.81 21.64 -4.46
C ASN A 311 -2.65 20.11 -4.49
N ARG A 312 -1.98 19.49 -3.49
CA ARG A 312 -1.74 18.04 -3.39
C ARG A 312 -2.92 17.33 -2.70
N LYS A 313 -4.14 17.61 -3.15
CA LYS A 313 -5.39 17.07 -2.58
C LYS A 313 -6.34 16.60 -3.65
N SER A 314 -7.37 15.83 -3.26
CA SER A 314 -8.33 15.33 -4.24
C SER A 314 -9.04 16.52 -4.90
N PHE A 315 -9.16 16.43 -6.23
CA PHE A 315 -9.38 17.59 -7.08
C PHE A 315 -10.69 18.34 -6.79
N ILE A 316 -10.55 19.66 -6.65
CA ILE A 316 -11.64 20.62 -6.72
C ILE A 316 -11.84 20.98 -8.20
N THR A 317 -12.87 20.44 -8.84
CA THR A 317 -13.29 20.78 -10.22
C THR A 317 -13.90 22.18 -10.35
N PHE A 318 -13.38 23.20 -9.64
CA PHE A 318 -13.99 24.55 -9.60
C PHE A 318 -13.19 25.66 -10.28
N TRP A 319 -11.93 25.42 -10.62
CA TRP A 319 -11.15 26.42 -11.34
C TRP A 319 -11.45 26.21 -12.82
N GLY A 320 -12.12 27.18 -13.45
CA GLY A 320 -12.37 27.13 -14.89
C GLY A 320 -11.08 26.83 -15.66
N LYS A 321 -11.20 26.29 -16.88
CA LYS A 321 -10.09 25.88 -17.76
C LYS A 321 -8.93 26.89 -17.86
N GLU A 322 -9.17 28.16 -17.54
CA GLU A 322 -8.20 29.26 -17.60
C GLU A 322 -7.30 29.39 -16.35
N ASN A 323 -7.60 28.72 -15.23
CA ASN A 323 -6.83 28.75 -13.98
C ASN A 323 -6.40 27.35 -13.50
N GLU A 324 -6.45 26.33 -14.37
CA GLU A 324 -6.00 24.99 -14.02
C GLU A 324 -4.45 24.98 -13.95
N PRO A 325 -3.84 24.81 -12.76
CA PRO A 325 -2.40 24.57 -12.72
C PRO A 325 -2.07 23.30 -13.52
N ASP A 326 -0.88 23.24 -14.10
CA ASP A 326 -0.39 22.00 -14.70
C ASP A 326 -0.37 20.93 -13.60
N MET A 327 -1.22 19.92 -13.75
CA MET A 327 -1.47 18.93 -12.71
C MET A 327 -0.53 17.72 -12.82
N GLU A 328 0.08 17.53 -13.98
CA GLU A 328 1.03 16.43 -14.24
C GLU A 328 2.23 16.50 -13.27
N PRO A 329 2.86 17.68 -13.02
CA PRO A 329 3.90 17.82 -12.01
C PRO A 329 3.47 17.39 -10.60
N ILE A 330 2.25 17.76 -10.18
CA ILE A 330 1.74 17.43 -8.84
C ILE A 330 1.47 15.93 -8.72
N ALA A 331 0.87 15.32 -9.73
CA ALA A 331 0.63 13.88 -9.74
C ALA A 331 1.93 13.08 -9.73
N ASN A 332 2.94 13.53 -10.47
CA ASN A 332 4.27 12.92 -10.49
C ASN A 332 4.96 13.05 -9.13
N GLU A 333 4.96 14.24 -8.51
CA GLU A 333 5.52 14.45 -7.17
C GLU A 333 4.88 13.48 -6.15
N ILE A 334 3.56 13.34 -6.17
CA ILE A 334 2.86 12.43 -5.25
C ILE A 334 3.19 10.96 -5.52
N ALA A 335 3.28 10.58 -6.79
CA ALA A 335 3.69 9.23 -7.18
C ALA A 335 5.12 8.92 -6.74
N GLU A 336 6.06 9.85 -6.95
CA GLU A 336 7.46 9.74 -6.53
C GLU A 336 7.58 9.55 -5.02
N HIS A 337 6.85 10.36 -4.24
CA HIS A 337 6.83 10.22 -2.79
C HIS A 337 6.33 8.85 -2.33
N ARG A 338 5.19 8.39 -2.85
CA ARG A 338 4.64 7.07 -2.48
C ARG A 338 5.52 5.93 -2.94
N PHE A 339 6.13 6.07 -4.12
CA PHE A 339 7.08 5.10 -4.63
C PHE A 339 8.32 5.01 -3.72
N ALA A 340 8.82 6.14 -3.21
CA ALA A 340 9.91 6.14 -2.24
C ALA A 340 9.57 5.35 -0.96
N ILE A 341 8.30 5.31 -0.54
CA ILE A 341 7.85 4.47 0.58
C ILE A 341 7.96 2.98 0.24
N VAL A 342 7.62 2.60 -1.00
CA VAL A 342 7.77 1.21 -1.48
C VAL A 342 9.25 0.82 -1.51
N LEU A 343 10.13 1.69 -2.00
CA LEU A 343 11.57 1.46 -1.99
C LEU A 343 12.11 1.27 -0.57
N LYS A 344 11.67 2.10 0.39
CA LYS A 344 11.99 1.94 1.81
C LYS A 344 11.51 0.60 2.35
N ALA A 345 10.33 0.14 1.96
CA ALA A 345 9.81 -1.17 2.36
C ALA A 345 10.66 -2.33 1.81
N ILE A 346 11.08 -2.26 0.55
CA ILE A 346 12.01 -3.22 -0.07
C ILE A 346 13.31 -3.25 0.73
N GLU A 347 13.93 -2.09 0.93
CA GLU A 347 15.16 -1.95 1.73
C GLU A 347 15.00 -2.57 3.12
N TYR A 348 13.91 -2.25 3.82
CA TYR A 348 13.67 -2.76 5.15
C TYR A 348 13.58 -4.28 5.17
N GLU A 349 12.85 -4.90 4.24
CA GLU A 349 12.76 -6.37 4.14
C GLU A 349 14.14 -6.99 3.88
N GLN A 350 14.90 -6.45 2.92
CA GLN A 350 16.22 -6.98 2.57
C GLN A 350 17.22 -6.91 3.74
N ILE A 351 17.08 -5.91 4.61
CA ILE A 351 17.97 -5.72 5.75
C ILE A 351 17.49 -6.53 6.97
N HIS A 352 16.19 -6.61 7.22
CA HIS A 352 15.66 -7.08 8.52
C HIS A 352 14.89 -8.41 8.47
N SER A 353 14.65 -9.00 7.29
CA SER A 353 13.88 -10.24 7.16
C SER A 353 14.73 -11.41 6.66
N ASP A 354 15.41 -12.08 7.59
CA ASP A 354 16.22 -13.27 7.28
C ASP A 354 15.38 -14.36 6.58
N GLU A 355 14.21 -14.67 7.12
CA GLU A 355 13.30 -15.69 6.58
C GLU A 355 12.89 -15.38 5.13
N ALA A 356 12.58 -14.11 4.83
CA ALA A 356 12.20 -13.70 3.48
C ALA A 356 13.37 -13.84 2.51
N VAL A 357 14.54 -13.31 2.88
CA VAL A 357 15.73 -13.31 2.03
C VAL A 357 16.21 -14.75 1.78
N ILE A 358 16.25 -15.58 2.83
CA ILE A 358 16.57 -17.02 2.71
C ILE A 358 15.59 -17.70 1.75
N GLY A 359 14.28 -17.54 1.98
CA GLY A 359 13.25 -18.17 1.15
C GLY A 359 13.26 -17.69 -0.30
N GLN A 360 13.69 -16.45 -0.55
CA GLN A 360 13.86 -15.91 -1.90
C GLN A 360 15.11 -16.48 -2.57
N ILE A 361 16.27 -16.48 -1.89
CA ILE A 361 17.51 -17.06 -2.42
C ILE A 361 17.32 -18.55 -2.72
N ALA A 362 16.76 -19.31 -1.78
CA ALA A 362 16.54 -20.75 -1.95
C ALA A 362 15.63 -21.07 -3.14
N ARG A 363 14.52 -20.33 -3.31
CA ARG A 363 13.64 -20.48 -4.48
C ARG A 363 14.38 -20.15 -5.77
N THR A 364 15.08 -19.02 -5.85
CA THR A 364 15.88 -18.67 -7.03
C THR A 364 16.91 -19.76 -7.35
N THR A 365 17.56 -20.35 -6.34
CA THR A 365 18.50 -21.47 -6.55
C THR A 365 17.82 -22.73 -7.13
N MET A 366 16.58 -23.02 -6.73
CA MET A 366 15.83 -24.19 -7.19
C MET A 366 15.16 -23.98 -8.56
N GLU A 367 14.72 -22.75 -8.85
CA GLU A 367 13.98 -22.37 -10.05
C GLU A 367 14.88 -21.86 -11.18
N SER A 368 16.14 -21.48 -10.87
CA SER A 368 17.09 -21.00 -11.87
C SER A 368 17.37 -22.09 -12.92
N TRP A 369 17.33 -21.68 -14.19
CA TRP A 369 17.69 -22.54 -15.33
C TRP A 369 19.18 -22.89 -15.36
N ASN A 370 19.97 -22.26 -14.48
CA ASN A 370 21.39 -22.53 -14.35
C ASN A 370 21.59 -23.85 -13.59
N THR A 371 22.04 -24.88 -14.31
CA THR A 371 22.18 -26.28 -13.83
C THR A 371 22.99 -26.45 -12.53
N ALA A 372 23.78 -25.45 -12.14
CA ALA A 372 24.67 -25.50 -10.98
C ALA A 372 23.96 -25.40 -9.61
N ARG A 373 22.69 -24.96 -9.53
CA ARG A 373 21.98 -24.70 -8.25
C ARG A 373 22.86 -23.95 -7.24
N SER A 374 23.63 -22.98 -7.74
CA SER A 374 24.57 -22.22 -6.93
C SER A 374 23.85 -21.12 -6.16
N ILE A 375 24.18 -20.99 -4.88
CA ILE A 375 23.66 -19.90 -4.04
C ILE A 375 24.24 -18.56 -4.49
N SER A 376 25.51 -18.53 -4.90
CA SER A 376 26.13 -17.30 -5.41
C SER A 376 25.42 -16.77 -6.66
N SER A 377 25.03 -17.66 -7.57
CA SER A 377 24.24 -17.30 -8.75
C SER A 377 22.85 -16.77 -8.37
N ALA A 378 22.20 -17.39 -7.37
CA ALA A 378 20.91 -16.90 -6.88
C ALA A 378 21.01 -15.51 -6.23
N VAL A 379 22.07 -15.24 -5.47
CA VAL A 379 22.35 -13.90 -4.93
C VAL A 379 22.62 -12.91 -6.06
N PHE A 380 23.40 -13.30 -7.07
CA PHE A 380 23.69 -12.47 -8.24
C PHE A 380 22.41 -12.09 -9.00
N ASP A 381 21.62 -13.09 -9.40
CA ASP A 381 20.36 -12.90 -10.13
C ASP A 381 19.41 -12.00 -9.33
N ARG A 382 19.37 -12.18 -8.01
CA ARG A 382 18.56 -11.35 -7.11
C ARG A 382 19.01 -9.89 -7.10
N MET A 383 20.31 -9.62 -7.04
CA MET A 383 20.83 -8.25 -7.10
C MET A 383 20.51 -7.59 -8.43
N LEU A 384 20.64 -8.33 -9.55
CA LEU A 384 20.23 -7.82 -10.87
C LEU A 384 18.75 -7.44 -10.90
N VAL A 385 17.87 -8.26 -10.31
CA VAL A 385 16.43 -7.97 -10.26
C VAL A 385 16.12 -6.77 -9.37
N LEU A 386 16.77 -6.65 -8.21
CA LEU A 386 16.55 -5.54 -7.29
C LEU A 386 17.03 -4.21 -7.88
N PHE A 387 18.08 -4.20 -8.71
CA PHE A 387 18.64 -2.99 -9.32
C PHE A 387 18.38 -2.90 -10.82
N ASP A 388 17.30 -3.53 -11.29
CA ASP A 388 17.06 -3.71 -12.72
C ASP A 388 16.74 -2.42 -13.50
N ALA A 389 16.47 -1.30 -12.81
CA ALA A 389 16.36 0.00 -13.45
C ALA A 389 17.71 0.47 -14.04
N ASP A 390 18.81 0.10 -13.39
CA ASP A 390 20.17 0.49 -13.77
C ASP A 390 20.79 -0.44 -14.82
N ASN A 391 20.17 -1.59 -15.09
CA ASN A 391 20.61 -2.56 -16.11
C ASN A 391 20.38 -2.14 -17.56
N ARG A 392 19.72 -0.99 -17.80
CA ARG A 392 19.38 -0.51 -19.16
C ARG A 392 20.50 0.29 -19.83
N ASP A 393 21.49 0.74 -19.05
CA ASP A 393 22.71 1.38 -19.52
C ASP A 393 23.84 0.37 -19.41
N ASP A 394 24.48 0.02 -20.53
CA ASP A 394 25.53 -1.01 -20.58
C ASP A 394 26.69 -0.71 -19.61
N ALA A 395 27.08 0.56 -19.44
CA ALA A 395 28.15 0.93 -18.52
C ALA A 395 27.73 0.80 -17.05
N ARG A 396 26.48 1.15 -16.71
CA ARG A 396 25.93 0.94 -15.36
C ARG A 396 25.76 -0.54 -15.06
N ARG A 397 25.33 -1.33 -16.05
CA ARG A 397 25.19 -2.78 -15.95
C ARG A 397 26.54 -3.46 -15.72
N ASP A 398 27.57 -3.12 -16.50
CA ASP A 398 28.91 -3.68 -16.31
C ASP A 398 29.44 -3.36 -14.91
N ARG A 399 29.23 -2.13 -14.44
CA ARG A 399 29.58 -1.71 -13.08
C ARG A 399 28.81 -2.47 -12.01
N LEU A 400 27.52 -2.71 -12.21
CA LEU A 400 26.68 -3.50 -11.31
C LEU A 400 27.21 -4.93 -11.20
N VAL A 401 27.51 -5.56 -12.34
CA VAL A 401 28.06 -6.93 -12.40
C VAL A 401 29.42 -7.02 -11.71
N GLU A 402 30.30 -6.06 -11.94
CA GLU A 402 31.62 -5.96 -11.27
C GLU A 402 31.46 -5.92 -9.75
N LEU A 403 30.63 -5.02 -9.22
CA LEU A 403 30.44 -4.84 -7.78
C LEU A 403 29.82 -6.07 -7.10
N ILE A 404 28.90 -6.76 -7.77
CA ILE A 404 28.34 -8.01 -7.25
C ILE A 404 29.41 -9.11 -7.29
N GLY A 405 30.15 -9.21 -8.41
CA GLY A 405 31.22 -10.19 -8.60
C GLY A 405 32.30 -10.10 -7.53
N ASP A 406 32.79 -8.89 -7.25
CA ASP A 406 33.80 -8.64 -6.22
C ASP A 406 33.38 -9.15 -4.82
N GLU A 407 32.11 -9.02 -4.46
CA GLU A 407 31.60 -9.52 -3.18
C GLU A 407 31.38 -11.04 -3.19
N LEU A 408 30.91 -11.60 -4.29
CA LEU A 408 30.71 -13.04 -4.42
C LEU A 408 32.04 -13.83 -4.51
N ASP A 409 33.06 -13.27 -5.15
CA ASP A 409 34.39 -13.89 -5.25
C ASP A 409 35.04 -14.02 -3.87
N LYS A 410 34.79 -13.07 -2.95
CA LYS A 410 35.22 -13.14 -1.55
C LYS A 410 34.46 -14.20 -0.76
N ALA A 411 33.21 -14.47 -1.14
CA ALA A 411 32.31 -15.38 -0.42
C ALA A 411 32.57 -16.86 -0.72
N GLY A 412 33.11 -17.19 -1.90
CA GLY A 412 33.29 -18.56 -2.38
C GLY A 412 32.03 -19.15 -3.01
N ALA A 413 32.07 -20.45 -3.36
CA ALA A 413 30.97 -21.16 -3.99
C ALA A 413 30.28 -22.14 -3.03
N ASP A 414 28.95 -22.18 -3.08
CA ASP A 414 28.11 -23.10 -2.29
C ASP A 414 26.85 -23.46 -3.08
N ILE A 415 26.29 -24.64 -2.80
CA ILE A 415 25.19 -25.25 -3.55
C ILE A 415 24.15 -25.73 -2.54
N LEU A 416 22.86 -25.52 -2.84
CA LEU A 416 21.78 -26.13 -2.06
C LEU A 416 21.65 -27.61 -2.44
N GLY A 417 21.87 -28.50 -1.47
CA GLY A 417 21.76 -29.95 -1.65
C GLY A 417 20.30 -30.38 -1.86
N SER A 418 20.09 -31.48 -2.58
CA SER A 418 18.74 -32.04 -2.81
C SER A 418 18.05 -32.60 -1.56
N GLU A 419 18.80 -32.82 -0.47
CA GLU A 419 18.32 -33.43 0.79
C GLU A 419 18.39 -32.47 1.99
N SER A 420 18.97 -31.27 1.82
CA SER A 420 19.17 -30.29 2.89
C SER A 420 18.89 -28.88 2.39
N ASP A 421 17.91 -28.22 3.01
CA ASP A 421 17.58 -26.80 2.80
C ASP A 421 18.61 -25.84 3.42
N THR A 422 19.77 -26.36 3.86
CA THR A 422 20.84 -25.59 4.51
C THR A 422 22.12 -25.61 3.67
N PRO A 423 22.70 -24.44 3.35
CA PRO A 423 24.00 -24.29 2.67
C PRO A 423 25.14 -24.91 3.47
N LYS A 424 26.22 -25.35 2.81
CA LYS A 424 27.42 -25.85 3.52
C LYS A 424 28.04 -24.77 4.40
N MET A 425 28.02 -23.52 3.95
CA MET A 425 28.56 -22.38 4.70
C MET A 425 27.55 -21.78 5.70
N GLY A 426 26.32 -22.30 5.72
CA GLY A 426 25.23 -21.81 6.56
C GLY A 426 24.55 -20.55 6.03
N TRP A 427 23.30 -20.33 6.45
CA TRP A 427 22.51 -19.17 6.02
C TRP A 427 23.05 -17.84 6.55
N ASP A 428 23.64 -17.80 7.75
CA ASP A 428 24.23 -16.58 8.31
C ASP A 428 25.33 -16.01 7.42
N HIS A 429 26.16 -16.87 6.82
CA HIS A 429 27.19 -16.48 5.86
C HIS A 429 26.55 -15.86 4.60
N TRP A 430 25.61 -16.57 3.98
CA TRP A 430 24.98 -16.11 2.74
C TRP A 430 24.09 -14.89 2.91
N LEU A 431 23.43 -14.73 4.07
CA LEU A 431 22.71 -13.52 4.43
C LEU A 431 23.65 -12.33 4.56
N LYS A 432 24.83 -12.53 5.17
CA LYS A 432 25.84 -11.47 5.25
C LYS A 432 26.31 -11.06 3.85
N VAL A 433 26.67 -12.02 2.99
CA VAL A 433 27.09 -11.77 1.61
C VAL A 433 26.01 -11.02 0.84
N HIS A 434 24.76 -11.48 0.90
CA HIS A 434 23.62 -10.80 0.28
C HIS A 434 23.51 -9.34 0.74
N ARG A 435 23.57 -9.10 2.06
CA ARG A 435 23.46 -7.75 2.65
C ARG A 435 24.64 -6.86 2.28
N ASP A 436 25.85 -7.41 2.18
CA ASP A 436 27.04 -6.67 1.79
C ASP A 436 26.96 -6.26 0.32
N CYS A 437 26.56 -7.17 -0.59
CA CYS A 437 26.22 -6.83 -1.98
C CYS A 437 25.17 -5.72 -2.03
N PHE A 438 24.05 -5.93 -1.36
CA PHE A 438 22.92 -5.00 -1.36
C PHE A 438 23.31 -3.60 -0.88
N LYS A 439 24.04 -3.49 0.22
CA LYS A 439 24.52 -2.19 0.75
C LYS A 439 25.56 -1.53 -0.14
N THR A 440 26.38 -2.30 -0.85
CA THR A 440 27.34 -1.76 -1.82
C THR A 440 26.59 -1.19 -3.02
N LEU A 441 25.64 -1.93 -3.56
CA LEU A 441 24.80 -1.46 -4.67
C LEU A 441 23.95 -0.25 -4.28
N MET A 442 23.38 -0.23 -3.08
CA MET A 442 22.64 0.92 -2.61
C MET A 442 23.47 2.21 -2.54
N ARG A 443 24.76 2.09 -2.17
CA ARG A 443 25.67 3.25 -2.11
C ARG A 443 26.02 3.77 -3.50
N GLU A 444 26.13 2.89 -4.49
CA GLU A 444 26.51 3.26 -5.85
C GLU A 444 25.31 3.72 -6.69
N PHE A 445 24.19 3.00 -6.61
CA PHE A 445 23.04 3.16 -7.51
C PHE A 445 21.82 3.81 -6.85
N GLY A 446 21.77 3.87 -5.51
CA GLY A 446 20.66 4.43 -4.76
C GLY A 446 19.63 3.38 -4.32
N ALA A 447 18.36 3.76 -4.28
CA ALA A 447 17.32 2.92 -3.69
C ALA A 447 17.00 1.67 -4.55
N PRO A 448 16.77 0.50 -3.93
CA PRO A 448 16.55 -0.76 -4.62
C PRO A 448 15.10 -0.90 -5.11
N GLY A 449 14.92 -1.33 -6.35
CA GLY A 449 13.63 -1.59 -6.99
C GLY A 449 13.51 -0.89 -8.34
N ARG A 450 12.54 -1.30 -9.17
CA ARG A 450 12.19 -0.60 -10.41
C ARG A 450 11.18 0.50 -10.14
N LEU A 451 11.52 1.73 -10.54
CA LEU A 451 10.57 2.82 -10.79
C LEU A 451 9.65 2.42 -11.97
N TYR A 452 8.61 1.63 -11.71
CA TYR A 452 7.47 1.54 -12.62
C TYR A 452 6.64 2.82 -12.47
N VAL A 453 7.16 3.95 -12.93
CA VAL A 453 6.32 5.14 -13.12
C VAL A 453 5.58 4.90 -14.44
N GLN A 454 4.58 4.01 -14.39
CA GLN A 454 3.57 4.09 -15.43
C GLN A 454 2.90 5.44 -15.23
N ARG A 455 2.95 6.27 -16.28
CA ARG A 455 2.47 7.65 -16.33
C ARG A 455 1.33 7.88 -15.34
N ALA A 456 1.57 8.66 -14.29
CA ALA A 456 0.55 9.00 -13.32
C ALA A 456 -0.57 9.75 -14.05
N GLU A 457 -1.66 9.05 -14.37
CA GLU A 457 -2.74 9.62 -15.13
C GLU A 457 -3.76 10.24 -14.17
N ILE A 458 -3.91 11.56 -14.21
CA ILE A 458 -5.08 12.20 -13.63
C ILE A 458 -6.22 12.02 -14.62
N ARG A 459 -7.04 11.00 -14.39
CA ARG A 459 -8.27 10.84 -15.18
C ARG A 459 -9.24 11.95 -14.77
N ARG A 460 -9.48 12.88 -15.69
CA ARG A 460 -10.65 13.77 -15.62
C ARG A 460 -11.88 12.98 -16.02
N GLY A 461 -12.50 12.33 -15.05
CA GLY A 461 -13.73 11.56 -15.26
C GLY A 461 -14.26 11.04 -13.93
N ASP A 462 -15.56 10.81 -13.89
CA ASP A 462 -16.29 10.27 -12.73
C ASP A 462 -15.63 8.99 -12.20
N PRO A 463 -15.81 8.68 -10.90
CA PRO A 463 -15.09 7.59 -10.27
C PRO A 463 -15.40 6.33 -11.06
N ILE A 464 -14.36 5.60 -11.42
CA ILE A 464 -14.49 4.32 -12.13
C ILE A 464 -15.54 3.51 -11.36
N TYR A 465 -16.71 3.30 -11.98
CA TYR A 465 -17.61 2.23 -11.58
C TYR A 465 -16.76 0.97 -11.71
N LEU A 466 -16.30 0.44 -10.58
CA LEU A 466 -15.81 -0.94 -10.50
C LEU A 466 -17.05 -1.79 -10.76
N GLY A 467 -17.34 -2.03 -12.03
CA GLY A 467 -18.61 -2.58 -12.48
C GLY A 467 -18.88 -3.95 -11.85
N ASP A 468 -20.10 -4.12 -11.34
CA ASP A 468 -20.74 -5.43 -11.29
C ASP A 468 -20.87 -5.93 -12.74
N GLY A 469 -20.22 -7.06 -13.06
CA GLY A 469 -20.04 -7.48 -14.45
C GLY A 469 -19.91 -8.99 -14.68
N ILE A 470 -20.54 -9.83 -13.85
CA ILE A 470 -21.09 -11.10 -14.34
C ILE A 470 -22.57 -10.83 -14.63
N SER A 471 -22.89 -10.52 -15.89
CA SER A 471 -24.04 -11.04 -16.63
C SER A 471 -24.34 -10.15 -17.83
N GLU A 472 -24.07 -10.65 -19.03
CA GLU A 472 -25.03 -10.51 -20.12
C GLU A 472 -24.83 -11.67 -21.10
N GLN A 473 -25.74 -12.64 -21.00
CA GLN A 473 -26.01 -13.59 -22.06
C GLN A 473 -26.53 -12.79 -23.26
N THR A 474 -25.72 -12.62 -24.30
CA THR A 474 -26.26 -12.22 -25.60
C THR A 474 -26.68 -13.46 -26.37
N THR A 475 -27.99 -13.71 -26.28
CA THR A 475 -28.78 -14.64 -27.07
C THR A 475 -28.43 -14.53 -28.56
N LEU A 476 -28.17 -15.69 -29.18
CA LEU A 476 -28.17 -15.90 -30.62
C LEU A 476 -29.49 -15.39 -31.23
N SER A 477 -29.45 -14.36 -32.07
CA SER A 477 -30.49 -14.10 -33.05
C SER A 477 -30.16 -14.86 -34.33
N ARG A 478 -31.06 -15.79 -34.70
CA ARG A 478 -31.17 -16.38 -36.03
C ARG A 478 -31.42 -15.29 -37.05
N GLU A 479 -30.62 -15.27 -38.12
CA GLU A 479 -31.06 -15.32 -39.52
C GLU A 479 -29.93 -15.86 -40.40
#